data_AF-A0A9D4X9T3-F1
#
_entry.id   AF-A0A9D4X9T3-F1
#
_cell.length_a   1.000
_cell.length_b   1.000
_cell.length_c   1.000
_cell.angle_alpha   90.00
_cell.angle_beta   90.00
_cell.angle_gamma   90.00
#
_symmetry.space_group_name_H-M   'P 1'
#
loop_
_entity.id
_entity.type
_entity.pdbx_description
1 polymer ?
#
loop_
_entity_poly.entity_id
_entity_poly.type
_entity_poly.pdbx_seq_one_letter_code
_entity_poly.pdbx_strand_id
1 'polypeptide(L)'
;MECSTSNSTQQMRKLDAITVSLSESFQSLKITAQRNSRKQDLLEETKATLKEVEDELVKVLAEKIRKEAKRMALMDAIASAKARVGNLNSSVQELRVRKKEYASFLSHQSLALAASEGMLNGSIDHTDDTRQAISWYNNVLGFHVKGGHGVKFTFTNIDLKNPNGEYSFTVYHDKNTYILLSCEPFLDGMEELVHELNKTNELFKFVRLVRSKFQKTLGQGSSVRATVEPEESAFISSSAPGASCRSDSTTTENEHQVEFSDGSALLKRKNTRTRKNLALLSPDSASSVRQSPRLKVRK
;
A
#
# COMPACT_ATOMS: atom_id res chain seq x y z
N MET A 1 -141.97 51.84 4.63
CA MET A 1 -141.33 50.76 3.82
C MET A 1 -139.85 50.75 4.20
N GLU A 2 -139.42 49.98 5.22
CA GLU A 2 -138.09 50.24 5.84
C GLU A 2 -137.22 48.99 6.08
N CYS A 3 -137.77 47.77 5.93
CA CYS A 3 -137.06 46.53 6.26
C CYS A 3 -135.96 46.14 5.25
N SER A 4 -136.01 46.66 4.02
CA SER A 4 -135.04 46.32 2.95
C SER A 4 -133.73 47.11 3.05
N THR A 5 -133.77 48.34 3.55
CA THR A 5 -132.65 49.29 3.54
C THR A 5 -131.57 48.95 4.58
N SER A 6 -131.98 48.37 5.71
CA SER A 6 -131.08 47.90 6.78
C SER A 6 -130.26 46.67 6.34
N ASN A 7 -130.87 45.74 5.61
CA ASN A 7 -130.18 44.53 5.14
C ASN A 7 -129.13 44.87 4.08
N SER A 8 -129.45 45.75 3.12
CA SER A 8 -128.49 46.25 2.12
C SER A 8 -127.29 46.95 2.75
N THR A 9 -127.52 47.84 3.73
CA THR A 9 -126.43 48.55 4.42
C THR A 9 -125.61 47.63 5.34
N GLN A 10 -126.20 46.56 5.90
CA GLN A 10 -125.46 45.53 6.62
C GLN A 10 -124.59 44.66 5.69
N GLN A 11 -125.04 44.36 4.46
CA GLN A 11 -124.22 43.63 3.49
C GLN A 11 -123.05 44.48 2.96
N MET A 12 -123.28 45.76 2.67
CA MET A 12 -122.20 46.65 2.22
C MET A 12 -121.07 46.75 3.26
N ARG A 13 -121.41 46.96 4.55
CA ARG A 13 -120.42 46.94 5.65
C ARG A 13 -119.64 45.62 5.78
N LYS A 14 -120.25 44.48 5.41
CA LYS A 14 -119.54 43.18 5.36
C LYS A 14 -118.57 43.11 4.18
N LEU A 15 -118.96 43.61 3.01
CA LEU A 15 -118.09 43.70 1.82
C LEU A 15 -116.92 44.66 2.07
N ASP A 16 -117.16 45.80 2.72
CA ASP A 16 -116.12 46.75 3.11
C ASP A 16 -115.11 46.09 4.07
N ALA A 17 -115.60 45.40 5.11
CA ALA A 17 -114.75 44.69 6.07
C ALA A 17 -113.92 43.55 5.42
N ILE A 18 -114.52 42.80 4.48
CA ILE A 18 -113.80 41.80 3.68
C ILE A 18 -112.72 42.48 2.81
N THR A 19 -113.03 43.61 2.19
CA THR A 19 -112.11 44.34 1.32
C THR A 19 -110.92 44.90 2.10
N VAL A 20 -111.14 45.45 3.30
CA VAL A 20 -110.08 45.89 4.22
C VAL A 20 -109.21 44.71 4.66
N SER A 21 -109.83 43.62 5.15
CA SER A 21 -109.09 42.43 5.60
C SER A 21 -108.27 41.78 4.48
N LEU A 22 -108.80 41.75 3.25
CA LEU A 22 -108.08 41.28 2.06
C LEU A 22 -106.87 42.18 1.76
N SER A 23 -107.03 43.50 1.84
CA SER A 23 -105.94 44.48 1.65
C SER A 23 -104.84 44.33 2.70
N GLU A 24 -105.20 44.23 3.97
CA GLU A 24 -104.26 43.99 5.09
C GLU A 24 -103.50 42.67 4.91
N SER A 25 -104.20 41.60 4.51
CA SER A 25 -103.61 40.30 4.20
C SER A 25 -102.61 40.40 3.04
N PHE A 26 -102.95 41.10 1.95
CA PHE A 26 -102.02 41.34 0.84
C PHE A 26 -100.79 42.17 1.23
N GLN A 27 -100.93 43.20 2.08
CA GLN A 27 -99.78 43.96 2.58
C GLN A 27 -98.91 43.09 3.51
N SER A 28 -99.51 42.29 4.39
CA SER A 28 -98.80 41.35 5.26
C SER A 28 -98.00 40.31 4.44
N LEU A 29 -98.63 39.74 3.40
CA LEU A 29 -97.99 38.82 2.46
C LEU A 29 -96.85 39.50 1.69
N LYS A 30 -97.04 40.72 1.20
CA LYS A 30 -96.03 41.52 0.48
C LYS A 30 -94.80 41.80 1.36
N ILE A 31 -95.01 42.25 2.60
CA ILE A 31 -93.92 42.49 3.56
C ILE A 31 -93.20 41.16 3.91
N THR A 32 -93.95 40.06 4.03
CA THR A 32 -93.38 38.73 4.30
C THR A 32 -92.54 38.21 3.12
N ALA A 33 -93.01 38.39 1.89
CA ALA A 33 -92.24 38.08 0.68
C ALA A 33 -90.95 38.92 0.58
N GLN A 34 -91.02 40.22 0.85
CA GLN A 34 -89.83 41.10 0.89
C GLN A 34 -88.84 40.69 1.99
N ARG A 35 -89.32 40.29 3.18
CA ARG A 35 -88.47 39.75 4.26
C ARG A 35 -87.82 38.43 3.86
N ASN A 36 -88.53 37.56 3.14
CA ASN A 36 -87.99 36.28 2.68
C ASN A 36 -86.96 36.45 1.54
N SER A 37 -87.15 37.41 0.63
CA SER A 37 -86.11 37.79 -0.36
C SER A 37 -84.81 38.18 0.35
N ARG A 38 -84.86 39.15 1.27
CA ARG A 38 -83.67 39.61 2.02
C ARG A 38 -82.98 38.50 2.81
N LYS A 39 -83.74 37.49 3.29
CA LYS A 39 -83.17 36.30 3.94
C LYS A 39 -82.48 35.38 2.92
N GLN A 40 -83.00 35.25 1.71
CA GLN A 40 -82.35 34.47 0.65
C GLN A 40 -81.05 35.15 0.20
N ASP A 41 -81.06 36.47 0.03
CA ASP A 41 -79.89 37.26 -0.36
C ASP A 41 -78.74 37.05 0.66
N LEU A 42 -79.03 37.21 1.96
CA LEU A 42 -78.10 36.95 3.06
C LEU A 42 -77.68 35.46 3.16
N LEU A 43 -78.56 34.52 2.77
CA LEU A 43 -78.24 33.09 2.76
C LEU A 43 -77.23 32.75 1.66
N GLU A 44 -77.31 33.34 0.47
CA GLU A 44 -76.30 33.13 -0.57
C GLU A 44 -74.97 33.84 -0.23
N GLU A 45 -74.99 35.01 0.40
CA GLU A 45 -73.78 35.68 0.91
C GLU A 45 -73.05 34.85 1.98
N THR A 46 -73.79 34.30 2.94
CA THR A 46 -73.24 33.43 3.99
C THR A 46 -72.78 32.07 3.47
N LYS A 47 -73.38 31.52 2.41
CA LYS A 47 -72.86 30.34 1.70
C LYS A 47 -71.57 30.64 0.94
N ALA A 48 -71.49 31.79 0.25
CA ALA A 48 -70.33 32.18 -0.54
C ALA A 48 -69.10 32.36 0.35
N THR A 49 -69.25 33.10 1.46
CA THR A 49 -68.19 33.30 2.46
C THR A 49 -67.80 32.00 3.19
N LEU A 50 -68.75 31.12 3.51
CA LEU A 50 -68.46 29.78 4.06
C LEU A 50 -67.56 28.97 3.12
N LYS A 51 -67.87 28.97 1.81
CA LYS A 51 -67.07 28.26 0.81
C LYS A 51 -65.66 28.85 0.65
N GLU A 52 -65.52 30.17 0.64
CA GLU A 52 -64.21 30.84 0.56
C GLU A 52 -63.31 30.44 1.75
N VAL A 53 -63.88 30.35 2.95
CA VAL A 53 -63.17 29.88 4.16
C VAL A 53 -62.82 28.39 4.09
N GLU A 54 -63.67 27.56 3.48
CA GLU A 54 -63.38 26.13 3.24
C GLU A 54 -62.22 25.95 2.24
N ASP A 55 -62.23 26.68 1.11
CA ASP A 55 -61.16 26.65 0.10
C ASP A 55 -59.82 27.14 0.67
N GLU A 56 -59.79 28.22 1.48
CA GLU A 56 -58.58 28.64 2.21
C GLU A 56 -58.13 27.60 3.25
N LEU A 57 -59.05 26.97 3.98
CA LEU A 57 -58.69 25.92 4.96
C LEU A 57 -58.03 24.72 4.27
N VAL A 58 -58.57 24.25 3.14
CA VAL A 58 -57.97 23.17 2.33
C VAL A 58 -56.56 23.55 1.86
N LYS A 59 -56.37 24.78 1.38
CA LYS A 59 -55.09 25.34 0.95
C LYS A 59 -54.07 25.41 2.11
N VAL A 60 -54.47 25.89 3.28
CA VAL A 60 -53.62 25.93 4.50
C VAL A 60 -53.25 24.53 4.98
N LEU A 61 -54.18 23.56 4.94
CA LEU A 61 -53.90 22.16 5.27
C LEU A 61 -52.91 21.52 4.29
N ALA A 62 -53.06 21.76 2.99
CA ALA A 62 -52.12 21.29 1.97
C ALA A 62 -50.71 21.89 2.17
N GLU A 63 -50.61 23.16 2.57
CA GLU A 63 -49.33 23.75 2.97
C GLU A 63 -48.73 23.11 4.22
N LYS A 64 -49.54 22.86 5.26
CA LYS A 64 -49.11 22.25 6.52
C LYS A 64 -48.52 20.85 6.26
N ILE A 65 -49.22 20.03 5.48
CA ILE A 65 -48.74 18.69 5.08
C ILE A 65 -47.42 18.78 4.30
N ARG A 66 -47.30 19.73 3.36
CA ARG A 66 -46.07 19.96 2.58
C ARG A 66 -44.90 20.43 3.44
N LYS A 67 -45.14 21.28 4.44
CA LYS A 67 -44.14 21.77 5.41
C LYS A 67 -43.68 20.63 6.33
N GLU A 68 -44.61 19.79 6.80
CA GLU A 68 -44.30 18.65 7.66
C GLU A 68 -43.55 17.53 6.92
N ALA A 69 -43.93 17.21 5.68
CA ALA A 69 -43.21 16.25 4.85
C ALA A 69 -41.74 16.68 4.61
N LYS A 70 -41.50 17.98 4.40
CA LYS A 70 -40.13 18.55 4.34
C LYS A 70 -39.38 18.42 5.67
N ARG A 71 -40.07 18.60 6.81
CA ARG A 71 -39.48 18.44 8.15
C ARG A 71 -39.03 17.00 8.40
N MET A 72 -39.85 16.02 8.02
CA MET A 72 -39.52 14.60 8.13
C MET A 72 -38.33 14.21 7.25
N ALA A 73 -38.37 14.55 5.95
CA ALA A 73 -37.26 14.26 5.04
C ALA A 73 -35.91 14.88 5.50
N LEU A 74 -35.95 16.03 6.16
CA LEU A 74 -34.76 16.67 6.75
C LEU A 74 -34.29 15.95 8.02
N MET A 75 -35.19 15.43 8.86
CA MET A 75 -34.83 14.57 10.00
C MET A 75 -34.16 13.27 9.54
N ASP A 76 -34.69 12.63 8.50
CA ASP A 76 -34.13 11.39 7.91
C ASP A 76 -32.74 11.65 7.31
N ALA A 77 -32.56 12.77 6.61
CA ALA A 77 -31.26 13.20 6.09
C ALA A 77 -30.24 13.47 7.22
N ILE A 78 -30.67 14.07 8.35
CA ILE A 78 -29.82 14.27 9.53
C ILE A 78 -29.46 12.93 10.20
N ALA A 79 -30.41 11.99 10.29
CA ALA A 79 -30.15 10.66 10.85
C ALA A 79 -29.13 9.88 9.99
N SER A 80 -29.30 9.90 8.66
CA SER A 80 -28.36 9.32 7.69
C SER A 80 -26.98 9.96 7.78
N ALA A 81 -26.90 11.30 7.87
CA ALA A 81 -25.64 12.01 8.05
C ALA A 81 -24.93 11.65 9.35
N LYS A 82 -25.66 11.55 10.48
CA LYS A 82 -25.11 11.11 11.77
C LYS A 82 -24.57 9.68 11.70
N ALA A 83 -25.29 8.74 11.08
CA ALA A 83 -24.82 7.37 10.90
C ALA A 83 -23.53 7.31 10.06
N ARG A 84 -23.45 8.07 8.96
CA ARG A 84 -22.24 8.18 8.13
C ARG A 84 -21.03 8.73 8.90
N VAL A 85 -21.24 9.77 9.73
CA VAL A 85 -20.18 10.35 10.58
C VAL A 85 -19.72 9.35 11.65
N GLY A 86 -20.65 8.61 12.26
CA GLY A 86 -20.34 7.54 13.22
C GLY A 86 -19.45 6.45 12.60
N ASN A 87 -19.86 5.91 11.44
CA ASN A 87 -19.10 4.89 10.73
C ASN A 87 -17.70 5.37 10.34
N LEU A 88 -17.58 6.59 9.80
CA LEU A 88 -16.28 7.17 9.42
C LEU A 88 -15.37 7.36 10.64
N ASN A 89 -15.91 7.80 11.78
CA ASN A 89 -15.14 7.94 13.02
C ASN A 89 -14.62 6.57 13.50
N SER A 90 -15.43 5.52 13.46
CA SER A 90 -15.00 4.15 13.78
C SER A 90 -13.83 3.68 12.90
N SER A 91 -13.93 3.84 11.57
CA SER A 91 -12.84 3.51 10.65
C SER A 91 -11.58 4.34 10.87
N VAL A 92 -11.71 5.62 11.24
CA VAL A 92 -10.56 6.47 11.60
C VAL A 92 -9.88 5.99 12.88
N GLN A 93 -10.62 5.48 13.88
CA GLN A 93 -10.02 4.89 15.08
C GLN A 93 -9.37 3.53 14.80
N GLU A 94 -9.99 2.67 13.97
CA GLU A 94 -9.39 1.40 13.51
C GLU A 94 -8.02 1.65 12.83
N LEU A 95 -7.97 2.59 11.89
CA LEU A 95 -6.74 2.98 11.20
C LEU A 95 -5.68 3.57 12.15
N ARG A 96 -6.10 4.28 13.21
CA ARG A 96 -5.18 4.78 14.25
C ARG A 96 -4.62 3.67 15.14
N VAL A 97 -5.41 2.63 15.44
CA VAL A 97 -4.94 1.44 16.17
C VAL A 97 -3.96 0.67 15.29
N ARG A 98 -4.35 0.33 14.05
CA ARG A 98 -3.49 -0.38 13.09
C ARG A 98 -2.19 0.36 12.78
N LYS A 99 -2.19 1.69 12.73
CA LYS A 99 -0.96 2.48 12.59
C LYS A 99 -0.02 2.33 13.80
N LYS A 100 -0.53 2.22 15.03
CA LYS A 100 0.29 1.98 16.22
C LYS A 100 0.86 0.57 16.24
N GLU A 101 0.07 -0.44 15.82
CA GLU A 101 0.51 -1.83 15.70
C GLU A 101 1.65 -1.98 14.68
N TYR A 102 1.54 -1.36 13.51
CA TYR A 102 2.67 -1.35 12.55
C TYR A 102 3.90 -0.60 13.09
N ALA A 103 3.70 0.50 13.83
CA ALA A 103 4.82 1.24 14.43
C ALA A 103 5.56 0.42 15.51
N SER A 104 4.84 -0.33 16.36
CA SER A 104 5.48 -1.22 17.34
C SER A 104 6.14 -2.43 16.68
N PHE A 105 5.53 -3.02 15.64
CA PHE A 105 6.14 -4.09 14.85
C PHE A 105 7.46 -3.63 14.19
N LEU A 106 7.45 -2.48 13.50
CA LEU A 106 8.64 -1.90 12.89
C LEU A 106 9.73 -1.60 13.93
N SER A 107 9.36 -1.02 15.08
CA SER A 107 10.30 -0.74 16.18
C SER A 107 10.91 -2.01 16.80
N HIS A 108 10.16 -3.10 16.86
CA HIS A 108 10.66 -4.40 17.31
C HIS A 108 11.60 -5.02 16.27
N GLN A 109 11.25 -4.94 14.99
CA GLN A 109 12.07 -5.46 13.90
C GLN A 109 13.41 -4.70 13.78
N SER A 110 13.41 -3.37 13.90
CA SER A 110 14.65 -2.58 13.89
C SER A 110 15.56 -2.88 15.07
N LEU A 111 14.99 -3.15 16.26
CA LEU A 111 15.76 -3.53 17.45
C LEU A 111 16.39 -4.92 17.28
N ALA A 112 15.65 -5.88 16.72
CA ALA A 112 16.16 -7.22 16.41
C ALA A 112 17.27 -7.20 15.35
N LEU A 113 17.16 -6.35 14.33
CA LEU A 113 18.21 -6.15 13.32
C LEU A 113 19.47 -5.55 13.93
N ALA A 114 19.37 -4.46 14.70
CA ALA A 114 20.52 -3.83 15.35
C ALA A 114 21.25 -4.78 16.32
N ALA A 115 20.51 -5.65 17.02
CA ALA A 115 21.10 -6.70 17.85
C ALA A 115 21.87 -7.75 17.02
N SER A 116 21.33 -8.14 15.86
CA SER A 116 21.98 -9.08 14.93
C SER A 116 23.22 -8.47 14.26
N GLU A 117 23.18 -7.19 13.91
CA GLU A 117 24.33 -6.46 13.35
C GLU A 117 25.47 -6.35 14.36
N GLY A 118 25.15 -6.05 15.64
CA GLY A 118 26.14 -6.05 16.72
C GLY A 118 26.83 -7.40 16.93
N MET A 119 26.09 -8.51 16.82
CA MET A 119 26.68 -9.86 16.88
C MET A 119 27.50 -10.22 15.63
N LEU A 120 27.08 -9.77 14.44
CA LEU A 120 27.81 -10.00 13.20
C LEU A 120 29.16 -9.28 13.20
N ASN A 121 29.21 -8.02 13.62
CA ASN A 121 30.45 -7.23 13.61
C ASN A 121 31.53 -7.86 14.50
N GLY A 122 31.20 -8.23 15.75
CA GLY A 122 32.15 -8.94 16.61
C GLY A 122 32.57 -10.32 16.09
N SER A 123 31.73 -10.98 15.28
CA SER A 123 32.13 -12.20 14.57
C SER A 123 33.05 -11.93 13.38
N ILE A 124 32.94 -10.78 12.71
CA ILE A 124 33.82 -10.41 11.60
C ILE A 124 35.23 -10.15 12.12
N ASP A 125 35.38 -9.33 13.17
CA ASP A 125 36.68 -9.00 13.78
C ASP A 125 37.47 -10.27 14.15
N HIS A 126 36.83 -11.20 14.88
CA HIS A 126 37.43 -12.49 15.24
C HIS A 126 37.80 -13.38 14.04
N THR A 127 37.09 -13.28 12.91
CA THR A 127 37.49 -14.01 11.69
C THR A 127 38.68 -13.40 10.99
N ASP A 128 38.90 -12.08 11.07
CA ASP A 128 40.09 -11.46 10.48
C ASP A 128 41.35 -11.70 11.34
N ASP A 129 41.24 -11.59 12.68
CA ASP A 129 42.28 -12.03 13.62
C ASP A 129 42.75 -13.47 13.30
N THR A 130 41.78 -14.39 13.14
CA THR A 130 42.04 -15.81 12.83
C THR A 130 42.73 -15.97 11.48
N ARG A 131 42.31 -15.22 10.45
CA ARG A 131 42.95 -15.23 9.12
C ARG A 131 44.36 -14.66 9.15
N GLN A 132 44.58 -13.57 9.89
CA GLN A 132 45.89 -12.95 10.05
C GLN A 132 46.87 -13.90 10.76
N ALA A 133 46.43 -14.56 11.84
CA ALA A 133 47.21 -15.57 12.54
C ALA A 133 47.58 -16.76 11.63
N ILE A 134 46.62 -17.30 10.87
CA ILE A 134 46.88 -18.37 9.89
C ILE A 134 47.90 -17.92 8.84
N SER A 135 47.75 -16.71 8.29
CA SER A 135 48.69 -16.14 7.32
C SER A 135 50.11 -16.01 7.89
N TRP A 136 50.22 -15.54 9.14
CA TRP A 136 51.49 -15.40 9.85
C TRP A 136 52.18 -16.75 10.07
N TYR A 137 51.47 -17.75 10.60
CA TYR A 137 52.03 -19.11 10.78
C TYR A 137 52.44 -19.74 9.46
N ASN A 138 51.60 -19.61 8.42
CA ASN A 138 51.89 -20.14 7.09
C ASN A 138 53.21 -19.60 6.53
N ASN A 139 53.44 -18.29 6.66
CA ASN A 139 54.63 -17.61 6.17
C ASN A 139 55.88 -17.92 7.03
N VAL A 140 55.77 -17.83 8.36
CA VAL A 140 56.90 -18.02 9.28
C VAL A 140 57.40 -19.46 9.31
N LEU A 141 56.50 -20.45 9.18
CA LEU A 141 56.86 -21.86 9.20
C LEU A 141 57.20 -22.43 7.81
N GLY A 142 56.90 -21.70 6.73
CA GLY A 142 56.90 -22.25 5.37
C GLY A 142 56.06 -23.54 5.32
N PHE A 143 54.79 -23.44 5.72
CA PHE A 143 53.93 -24.60 5.94
C PHE A 143 52.46 -24.25 5.73
N HIS A 144 51.81 -24.93 4.80
CA HIS A 144 50.42 -24.68 4.42
C HIS A 144 49.61 -25.98 4.54
N VAL A 145 48.40 -25.88 5.07
CA VAL A 145 47.47 -27.01 5.19
C VAL A 145 46.21 -26.70 4.38
N LYS A 146 45.83 -27.60 3.47
CA LYS A 146 44.68 -27.44 2.59
C LYS A 146 43.77 -28.67 2.64
N GLY A 147 42.50 -28.45 2.94
CA GLY A 147 41.46 -29.49 2.87
C GLY A 147 40.99 -29.75 1.43
N GLY A 148 40.52 -30.98 1.20
CA GLY A 148 40.01 -31.47 -0.09
C GLY A 148 39.60 -32.94 0.04
N HIS A 149 39.91 -33.77 -0.95
CA HIS A 149 39.76 -35.24 -0.87
C HIS A 149 40.63 -35.87 0.25
N GLY A 150 41.63 -35.15 0.72
CA GLY A 150 42.35 -35.40 1.97
C GLY A 150 42.87 -34.08 2.53
N VAL A 151 43.67 -34.15 3.58
CA VAL A 151 44.43 -33.00 4.09
C VAL A 151 45.78 -32.99 3.38
N LYS A 152 46.00 -32.03 2.46
CA LYS A 152 47.30 -31.79 1.85
C LYS A 152 48.11 -30.88 2.77
N PHE A 153 49.26 -31.38 3.20
CA PHE A 153 50.29 -30.67 3.92
C PHE A 153 51.39 -30.29 2.92
N THR A 154 51.68 -28.99 2.79
CA THR A 154 52.70 -28.47 1.89
C THR A 154 53.74 -27.70 2.70
N PHE A 155 55.01 -28.01 2.52
CA PHE A 155 56.14 -27.25 3.06
C PHE A 155 56.79 -26.43 1.95
N THR A 156 57.17 -25.21 2.31
CA THR A 156 58.06 -24.32 1.58
C THR A 156 59.27 -24.00 2.48
N ASN A 157 60.30 -23.33 1.95
CA ASN A 157 61.56 -23.09 2.66
C ASN A 157 62.20 -24.39 3.20
N ILE A 158 62.33 -25.36 2.28
CA ILE A 158 63.00 -26.67 2.50
C ILE A 158 64.35 -26.70 1.79
N ASP A 159 64.38 -26.27 0.52
CA ASP A 159 65.62 -26.04 -0.21
C ASP A 159 66.11 -24.60 0.01
N LEU A 160 67.39 -24.46 0.38
CA LEU A 160 68.06 -23.16 0.45
C LEU A 160 68.35 -22.58 -0.94
N LYS A 161 68.39 -23.41 -1.99
CA LYS A 161 68.57 -22.99 -3.39
C LYS A 161 67.25 -22.61 -4.06
N ASN A 162 66.14 -23.20 -3.62
CA ASN A 162 64.79 -22.89 -4.09
C ASN A 162 63.80 -22.79 -2.91
N PRO A 163 63.76 -21.65 -2.18
CA PRO A 163 62.86 -21.46 -1.05
C PRO A 163 61.38 -21.62 -1.40
N ASN A 164 61.02 -21.40 -2.66
CA ASN A 164 59.66 -21.52 -3.19
C ASN A 164 59.33 -22.95 -3.67
N GLY A 165 60.24 -23.91 -3.54
CA GLY A 165 59.97 -25.32 -3.84
C GLY A 165 58.94 -25.92 -2.89
N GLU A 166 57.85 -26.46 -3.45
CA GLU A 166 56.82 -27.16 -2.68
C GLU A 166 57.20 -28.62 -2.42
N TYR A 167 57.19 -29.02 -1.15
CA TYR A 167 57.38 -30.40 -0.70
C TYR A 167 56.13 -30.81 0.07
N SER A 168 55.39 -31.80 -0.41
CA SER A 168 54.04 -32.03 0.08
C SER A 168 53.66 -33.49 0.23
N PHE A 169 52.67 -33.73 1.08
CA PHE A 169 52.04 -35.04 1.22
C PHE A 169 50.56 -34.88 1.57
N THR A 170 49.74 -35.83 1.16
CA THR A 170 48.28 -35.79 1.36
C THR A 170 47.84 -36.98 2.19
N VAL A 171 47.16 -36.75 3.31
CA VAL A 171 46.64 -37.82 4.19
C VAL A 171 45.12 -37.78 4.21
N TYR A 172 44.49 -38.93 4.04
CA TYR A 172 43.08 -39.17 4.29
C TYR A 172 42.89 -39.90 5.62
N HIS A 173 41.75 -39.72 6.28
CA HIS A 173 41.47 -40.35 7.57
C HIS A 173 40.05 -40.95 7.55
N ASP A 174 39.99 -42.28 7.51
CA ASP A 174 38.75 -43.07 7.49
C ASP A 174 38.80 -44.13 8.60
N LYS A 175 37.68 -44.36 9.30
CA LYS A 175 37.54 -45.36 10.37
C LYS A 175 38.74 -45.41 11.33
N ASN A 176 39.13 -44.23 11.84
CA ASN A 176 40.28 -44.04 12.75
C ASN A 176 41.64 -44.49 12.20
N THR A 177 41.79 -44.56 10.88
CA THR A 177 43.01 -44.96 10.18
C THR A 177 43.43 -43.87 9.19
N TYR A 178 44.66 -43.39 9.32
CA TYR A 178 45.33 -42.51 8.37
C TYR A 178 45.85 -43.30 7.17
N ILE A 179 45.57 -42.81 5.97
CA ILE A 179 45.95 -43.38 4.68
C ILE A 179 46.68 -42.30 3.89
N LEU A 180 47.90 -42.60 3.42
CA LEU A 180 48.66 -41.70 2.57
C LEU A 180 48.09 -41.76 1.13
N LEU A 181 47.70 -40.61 0.58
CA LEU A 181 47.20 -40.49 -0.80
C LEU A 181 48.29 -40.08 -1.80
N SER A 182 49.18 -39.16 -1.40
CA SER A 182 50.32 -38.73 -2.23
C SER A 182 51.50 -38.23 -1.39
N CYS A 183 52.70 -38.28 -1.94
CA CYS A 183 53.91 -37.66 -1.40
C CYS A 183 54.80 -37.19 -2.58
N GLU A 184 55.10 -35.89 -2.60
CA GLU A 184 55.71 -35.17 -3.72
C GLU A 184 56.84 -34.27 -3.17
N PRO A 185 58.13 -34.53 -3.46
CA PRO A 185 58.68 -35.74 -4.09
C PRO A 185 58.47 -36.99 -3.23
N PHE A 186 58.59 -38.17 -3.83
CA PHE A 186 58.51 -39.44 -3.10
C PHE A 186 59.60 -39.54 -2.02
N LEU A 187 59.22 -40.04 -0.84
CA LEU A 187 60.11 -40.28 0.30
C LEU A 187 60.11 -41.76 0.66
N ASP A 188 61.30 -42.34 0.83
CA ASP A 188 61.45 -43.73 1.25
C ASP A 188 61.02 -43.96 2.70
N GLY A 189 60.41 -45.11 2.97
CA GLY A 189 59.85 -45.51 4.26
C GLY A 189 58.78 -44.55 4.81
N MET A 190 57.85 -44.08 3.98
CA MET A 190 56.70 -43.28 4.43
C MET A 190 55.63 -44.17 5.08
N GLU A 191 55.53 -45.40 4.62
CA GLU A 191 54.60 -46.46 5.04
C GLU A 191 54.83 -46.80 6.52
N GLU A 192 56.10 -46.87 6.95
CA GLU A 192 56.49 -47.05 8.35
C GLU A 192 56.01 -45.89 9.23
N LEU A 193 56.15 -44.65 8.76
CA LEU A 193 55.71 -43.46 9.49
C LEU A 193 54.19 -43.39 9.61
N VAL A 194 53.46 -43.81 8.57
CA VAL A 194 51.99 -43.90 8.58
C VAL A 194 51.54 -45.01 9.53
N HIS A 195 52.28 -46.12 9.61
CA HIS A 195 52.03 -47.20 10.56
C HIS A 195 52.36 -46.81 12.02
N GLU A 196 53.36 -45.95 12.26
CA GLU A 196 53.59 -45.32 13.56
C GLU A 196 52.44 -44.35 13.91
N LEU A 197 52.06 -43.47 12.98
CA LEU A 197 50.94 -42.53 13.14
C LEU A 197 49.63 -43.25 13.49
N ASN A 198 49.34 -44.38 12.84
CA ASN A 198 48.17 -45.21 13.13
C ASN A 198 48.22 -45.93 14.49
N LYS A 199 49.39 -45.99 15.14
CA LYS A 199 49.55 -46.55 16.50
C LYS A 199 49.54 -45.47 17.58
N THR A 200 50.10 -44.30 17.31
CA THR A 200 50.29 -43.24 18.33
C THR A 200 49.30 -42.08 18.21
N ASN A 201 48.69 -41.89 17.04
CA ASN A 201 47.89 -40.72 16.67
C ASN A 201 48.63 -39.37 16.77
N GLU A 202 49.98 -39.40 16.81
CA GLU A 202 50.82 -38.20 16.99
C GLU A 202 51.05 -37.42 15.68
N LEU A 203 49.98 -36.89 15.08
CA LEU A 203 50.03 -36.20 13.78
C LEU A 203 51.10 -35.08 13.71
N PHE A 204 51.27 -34.28 14.76
CA PHE A 204 52.29 -33.21 14.79
C PHE A 204 53.74 -33.75 14.78
N LYS A 205 53.98 -34.93 15.37
CA LYS A 205 55.28 -35.61 15.34
C LYS A 205 55.55 -36.18 13.95
N PHE A 206 54.54 -36.81 13.34
CA PHE A 206 54.58 -37.28 11.96
C PHE A 206 54.90 -36.15 10.99
N VAL A 207 54.16 -35.03 11.03
CA VAL A 207 54.40 -33.83 10.20
C VAL A 207 55.84 -33.32 10.33
N ARG A 208 56.37 -33.23 11.56
CA ARG A 208 57.77 -32.83 11.83
C ARG A 208 58.80 -33.83 11.27
N LEU A 209 58.53 -35.13 11.41
CA LEU A 209 59.42 -36.20 10.94
C LEU A 209 59.46 -36.29 9.41
N VAL A 210 58.32 -36.07 8.74
CA VAL A 210 58.25 -35.93 7.28
C VAL A 210 59.01 -34.69 6.79
N ARG A 211 58.87 -33.53 7.45
CA ARG A 211 59.71 -32.34 7.13
C ARG A 211 61.20 -32.64 7.28
N SER A 212 61.59 -33.38 8.32
CA SER A 212 62.98 -33.83 8.52
C SER A 212 63.47 -34.80 7.43
N LYS A 213 62.62 -35.71 6.94
CA LYS A 213 62.96 -36.59 5.79
C LYS A 213 63.17 -35.78 4.51
N PHE A 214 62.30 -34.81 4.19
CA PHE A 214 62.52 -33.90 3.05
C PHE A 214 63.86 -33.14 3.17
N GLN A 215 64.18 -32.57 4.33
CA GLN A 215 65.46 -31.87 4.53
C GLN A 215 66.68 -32.79 4.39
N LYS A 216 66.59 -34.05 4.85
CA LYS A 216 67.68 -35.04 4.74
C LYS A 216 67.95 -35.49 3.30
N THR A 217 66.90 -35.77 2.53
CA THR A 217 67.05 -36.19 1.12
C THR A 217 67.74 -35.13 0.26
N LEU A 218 67.49 -33.83 0.53
CA LEU A 218 68.24 -32.72 -0.09
C LEU A 218 69.72 -32.73 0.29
N GLY A 219 70.04 -32.97 1.56
CA GLY A 219 71.42 -33.05 2.05
C GLY A 219 72.22 -34.27 1.56
N GLN A 220 71.54 -35.33 1.07
CA GLN A 220 72.16 -36.60 0.69
C GLN A 220 72.43 -36.77 -0.81
N GLY A 221 71.93 -35.88 -1.68
CA GLY A 221 72.45 -35.65 -3.03
C GLY A 221 72.51 -36.84 -4.00
N SER A 222 71.45 -37.00 -4.81
CA SER A 222 71.40 -37.84 -6.03
C SER A 222 71.35 -39.36 -5.86
N SER A 223 70.13 -39.91 -5.97
CA SER A 223 69.89 -41.18 -6.66
C SER A 223 68.52 -41.15 -7.35
N VAL A 224 68.48 -40.56 -8.55
CA VAL A 224 67.30 -40.62 -9.44
C VAL A 224 67.68 -41.47 -10.64
N ARG A 225 67.06 -42.64 -10.74
CA ARG A 225 67.18 -43.54 -11.91
C ARG A 225 66.30 -43.02 -13.05
N ALA A 226 66.81 -42.06 -13.82
CA ALA A 226 66.22 -41.74 -15.10
C ALA A 226 66.28 -42.98 -16.02
N THR A 227 65.16 -43.32 -16.64
CA THR A 227 65.10 -44.27 -17.76
C THR A 227 64.74 -43.49 -19.01
N VAL A 228 65.43 -43.81 -20.11
CA VAL A 228 65.41 -43.07 -21.37
C VAL A 228 64.25 -43.54 -22.24
N GLU A 229 63.67 -42.63 -23.03
CA GLU A 229 63.21 -42.87 -24.40
C GLU A 229 63.60 -41.63 -25.26
N PRO A 230 63.78 -41.75 -26.59
CA PRO A 230 64.57 -40.80 -27.39
C PRO A 230 63.77 -39.69 -28.11
N GLU A 231 64.48 -38.66 -28.55
CA GLU A 231 64.02 -37.68 -29.56
C GLU A 231 64.25 -38.18 -30.98
N GLU A 232 63.42 -37.73 -31.95
CA GLU A 232 63.83 -37.59 -33.35
C GLU A 232 63.59 -36.15 -33.87
N SER A 233 64.60 -35.63 -34.56
CA SER A 233 64.66 -34.35 -35.28
C SER A 233 63.85 -34.35 -36.59
N ALA A 234 63.49 -33.26 -37.27
CA ALA A 234 63.42 -31.80 -37.00
C ALA A 234 62.84 -31.11 -38.28
N PHE A 235 63.10 -29.79 -38.43
CA PHE A 235 63.23 -29.01 -39.68
C PHE A 235 62.13 -28.00 -40.11
N ILE A 236 62.59 -26.73 -40.12
CA ILE A 236 62.40 -25.66 -41.13
C ILE A 236 61.17 -24.73 -41.04
N SER A 237 61.52 -23.47 -40.74
CA SER A 237 60.75 -22.23 -40.82
C SER A 237 60.62 -21.70 -42.25
N SER A 238 59.61 -20.86 -42.54
CA SER A 238 59.73 -19.83 -43.57
C SER A 238 58.85 -18.58 -43.35
N SER A 239 59.48 -17.40 -43.55
CA SER A 239 58.89 -16.07 -43.89
C SER A 239 57.91 -15.34 -42.93
N ALA A 240 58.32 -14.11 -42.59
CA ALA A 240 57.51 -12.96 -42.14
C ALA A 240 57.48 -11.91 -43.31
N PRO A 241 57.19 -10.59 -43.18
CA PRO A 241 56.72 -9.80 -42.04
C PRO A 241 55.57 -8.80 -42.36
N GLY A 242 55.16 -7.99 -41.38
CA GLY A 242 54.31 -6.80 -41.58
C GLY A 242 53.96 -6.10 -40.27
N ALA A 243 54.27 -4.81 -40.13
CA ALA A 243 54.13 -4.07 -38.87
C ALA A 243 53.01 -3.01 -38.90
N SER A 244 52.37 -2.77 -37.75
CA SER A 244 52.38 -1.44 -37.13
C SER A 244 51.77 -1.49 -35.72
N CYS A 245 52.31 -0.68 -34.80
CA CYS A 245 51.81 -0.55 -33.44
C CYS A 245 50.75 0.56 -33.33
N ARG A 246 49.77 0.39 -32.43
CA ARG A 246 49.55 1.35 -31.34
C ARG A 246 48.64 0.79 -30.24
N SER A 247 49.18 0.72 -29.03
CA SER A 247 48.39 0.88 -27.81
C SER A 247 48.17 2.37 -27.54
N ASP A 248 47.16 2.71 -26.74
CA ASP A 248 47.41 3.54 -25.56
C ASP A 248 46.30 3.32 -24.52
N SER A 249 46.64 3.55 -23.25
CA SER A 249 45.82 3.17 -22.09
C SER A 249 45.98 4.15 -20.93
N THR A 250 44.87 4.61 -20.35
CA THR A 250 44.73 5.19 -19.00
C THR A 250 43.23 5.21 -18.66
N THR A 251 42.65 4.77 -17.53
CA THR A 251 42.96 4.84 -16.07
C THR A 251 43.06 6.26 -15.50
N THR A 252 42.44 6.64 -14.38
CA THR A 252 41.46 5.96 -13.50
C THR A 252 40.06 6.62 -13.65
N GLU A 253 39.12 6.90 -12.73
CA GLU A 253 39.00 6.78 -11.25
C GLU A 253 37.51 6.79 -10.82
N ASN A 254 37.21 6.49 -9.55
CA ASN A 254 35.92 6.78 -8.90
C ASN A 254 36.13 7.75 -7.73
N GLU A 255 35.15 8.63 -7.44
CA GLU A 255 34.65 8.79 -6.06
C GLU A 255 33.31 9.56 -5.99
N HIS A 256 32.66 9.48 -4.83
CA HIS A 256 31.40 10.19 -4.53
C HIS A 256 31.66 11.48 -3.75
N GLN A 257 30.85 12.51 -3.96
CA GLN A 257 30.51 13.44 -2.89
C GLN A 257 29.01 13.75 -2.86
N VAL A 258 28.49 13.86 -1.63
CA VAL A 258 27.17 14.37 -1.28
C VAL A 258 27.40 15.54 -0.33
N GLU A 259 26.74 16.66 -0.54
CA GLU A 259 26.70 17.72 0.47
C GLU A 259 25.29 18.34 0.58
N PHE A 260 24.89 18.62 1.82
CA PHE A 260 23.67 19.35 2.16
C PHE A 260 24.02 20.81 2.42
N SER A 261 23.16 21.74 1.98
CA SER A 261 22.99 22.99 2.75
C SER A 261 21.61 23.60 2.56
N ASP A 262 21.28 24.53 3.46
CA ASP A 262 19.94 25.08 3.70
C ASP A 262 19.88 26.59 3.34
N GLY A 263 18.70 27.20 3.34
CA GLY A 263 18.58 28.64 3.61
C GLY A 263 18.11 29.59 2.51
N SER A 264 16.78 29.62 2.29
CA SER A 264 15.97 30.87 2.25
C SER A 264 15.93 31.80 1.00
N ALA A 265 15.07 32.83 1.11
CA ALA A 265 15.03 34.11 0.36
C ALA A 265 14.23 34.30 -0.97
N LEU A 266 12.90 34.30 -0.84
CA LEU A 266 12.00 35.45 -1.16
C LEU A 266 11.74 36.00 -2.61
N LEU A 267 10.44 36.17 -2.91
CA LEU A 267 9.80 37.05 -3.93
C LEU A 267 9.90 36.61 -5.43
N LYS A 268 9.01 37.01 -6.35
CA LYS A 268 7.90 38.01 -6.34
C LYS A 268 6.58 37.45 -6.89
N ARG A 269 5.45 37.88 -6.29
CA ARG A 269 4.10 37.81 -6.90
C ARG A 269 4.00 38.75 -8.11
N LYS A 270 3.12 38.41 -9.06
CA LYS A 270 2.34 39.42 -9.82
C LYS A 270 0.84 39.08 -9.72
N ASN A 271 0.07 40.05 -9.25
CA ASN A 271 -1.40 40.05 -9.27
C ASN A 271 -1.86 41.17 -10.21
N THR A 272 -2.91 40.92 -11.00
CA THR A 272 -3.70 41.98 -11.66
C THR A 272 -5.15 41.89 -11.20
N ARG A 273 -5.74 43.02 -10.81
CA ARG A 273 -7.12 43.12 -10.29
C ARG A 273 -7.83 44.32 -10.93
N THR A 274 -8.99 44.07 -11.55
CA THR A 274 -10.02 45.07 -11.86
C THR A 274 -11.34 44.29 -11.88
N ARG A 275 -12.23 44.41 -10.88
CA ARG A 275 -13.31 45.42 -10.72
C ARG A 275 -14.19 45.56 -11.99
N LYS A 276 -15.54 45.55 -11.91
CA LYS A 276 -16.50 45.21 -10.84
C LYS A 276 -17.95 45.21 -11.42
N ASN A 277 -18.90 44.59 -10.71
CA ASN A 277 -20.37 44.86 -10.67
C ASN A 277 -21.40 43.96 -11.45
N LEU A 278 -22.28 43.35 -10.64
CA LEU A 278 -23.77 43.27 -10.70
C LEU A 278 -24.57 42.54 -11.81
N ALA A 279 -25.81 42.19 -11.41
CA ALA A 279 -26.95 41.58 -12.12
C ALA A 279 -26.75 40.12 -12.58
N LEU A 280 -27.55 39.11 -12.19
CA LEU A 280 -29.02 38.91 -12.08
C LEU A 280 -29.66 38.31 -13.35
N LEU A 281 -30.69 37.49 -13.10
CA LEU A 281 -31.60 36.82 -14.04
C LEU A 281 -31.07 35.57 -14.79
N SER A 282 -31.67 34.42 -14.44
CA SER A 282 -31.91 33.32 -15.39
C SER A 282 -33.13 33.65 -16.25
N PRO A 283 -33.30 32.98 -17.41
CA PRO A 283 -34.63 32.69 -17.93
C PRO A 283 -34.87 31.19 -18.19
N ASP A 284 -36.12 30.89 -18.51
CA ASP A 284 -36.77 29.59 -18.41
C ASP A 284 -36.47 28.53 -19.49
N SER A 285 -36.62 27.28 -19.05
CA SER A 285 -37.43 26.21 -19.66
C SER A 285 -37.87 26.31 -21.13
N ALA A 286 -37.55 25.25 -21.89
CA ALA A 286 -38.34 24.82 -23.05
C ALA A 286 -38.75 23.35 -22.87
N SER A 287 -39.92 22.97 -23.39
CA SER A 287 -40.48 21.61 -23.28
C SER A 287 -40.90 21.08 -24.66
N SER A 288 -41.17 19.78 -24.76
CA SER A 288 -42.45 19.22 -25.25
C SER A 288 -42.32 17.83 -25.91
N VAL A 289 -43.49 17.25 -26.19
CA VAL A 289 -43.81 16.08 -27.03
C VAL A 289 -43.52 14.69 -26.46
N ARG A 290 -44.57 13.88 -26.47
CA ARG A 290 -44.64 12.47 -26.07
C ARG A 290 -44.32 11.57 -27.26
N GLN A 291 -43.79 10.38 -27.02
CA GLN A 291 -44.40 9.14 -27.54
C GLN A 291 -43.89 7.88 -26.82
N SER A 292 -44.80 6.93 -26.63
CA SER A 292 -44.54 5.49 -26.42
C SER A 292 -45.45 4.74 -27.41
N PRO A 293 -45.20 3.45 -27.74
CA PRO A 293 -45.75 2.41 -26.87
C PRO A 293 -45.12 0.99 -26.96
N ARG A 294 -45.77 0.07 -26.22
CA ARG A 294 -45.97 -1.38 -26.45
C ARG A 294 -45.00 -2.42 -25.86
N LEU A 295 -45.65 -3.26 -25.04
CA LEU A 295 -45.24 -4.53 -24.46
C LEU A 295 -44.92 -5.61 -25.52
N LYS A 296 -44.14 -6.62 -25.12
CA LYS A 296 -44.40 -8.02 -25.49
C LYS A 296 -43.89 -8.96 -24.39
N VAL A 297 -44.74 -9.90 -23.98
CA VAL A 297 -44.39 -10.99 -23.04
C VAL A 297 -44.62 -12.33 -23.74
N ARG A 298 -43.56 -13.13 -23.80
CA ARG A 298 -43.47 -14.59 -23.94
C ARG A 298 -41.96 -14.92 -23.80
N LYS A 299 -41.56 -16.05 -23.26
CA LYS A 299 -42.28 -17.32 -23.16
C LYS A 299 -42.37 -17.81 -21.72
#